data_AF-A0AA34Z0R2-F1
#
_entry.id   AF-A0AA34Z0R2-F1
#
_cell.length_a   1.000
_cell.length_b   1.000
_cell.length_c   1.000
_cell.angle_alpha   90.00
_cell.angle_beta   90.00
_cell.angle_gamma   90.00
#
_symmetry.space_group_name_H-M   'P 1'
#
loop_
_entity.id
_entity.type
_entity.pdbx_description
1 polymer ?
#
loop_
_entity_poly.entity_id
_entity_poly.type
_entity_poly.pdbx_seq_one_letter_code
_entity_poly.pdbx_strand_id
1 'polypeptide(L)'
;MATLSRLFIHPVKSMRGIGLTHALADTSGLSFDRIFMVTEADGTFITARQFPQMVRFIPSPLTDGLHLTAPDGSSAVVRFNDFAPQSEPTEVWGNHFTARVAPEHINQWLSGFFARDVQLRWVGPQTTRRVKRYEDVPLSFADGFPFLLTNEASLRDLQNRCPASVQMEQFRPNLVVTGASAWEEDTWKVIRIGDVVFDVVKPCSRCVFTTVSPERGQKHPAGEPLATLTRFRTAQDNGTVDFGQNLIARNSGVVRVGDEVVVLSSAPAKPYGAGQAVESVEQEQKTEDVVDIVWQGKSFRGNNQQILLEQLENQGIRVPYSCRAGICGCCRIRLIEGEVSPLKKSAIAQDGSILSCSCVPKTSVRLES
;
A
#
# COMPACT_ATOMS: atom_id res chain seq x y z
N MET A 1 23.58 17.91 10.13
CA MET A 1 22.26 18.56 10.25
C MET A 1 21.31 17.82 9.34
N ALA A 2 20.11 17.47 9.82
CA ALA A 2 19.14 16.74 9.02
C ALA A 2 18.45 17.67 8.02
N THR A 3 18.25 17.22 6.78
CA THR A 3 17.61 18.00 5.71
C THR A 3 16.68 17.13 4.87
N LEU A 4 15.69 17.76 4.23
CA LEU A 4 14.82 17.10 3.26
C LEU A 4 15.59 16.88 1.95
N SER A 5 15.98 15.65 1.64
CA SER A 5 16.79 15.34 0.46
C SER A 5 15.97 15.05 -0.78
N ARG A 6 14.77 14.47 -0.63
CA ARG A 6 13.89 14.13 -1.78
C ARG A 6 12.42 14.31 -1.38
N LEU A 7 11.61 14.70 -2.36
CA LEU A 7 10.19 14.91 -2.21
C LEU A 7 9.43 14.15 -3.30
N PHE A 8 8.33 13.51 -2.94
CA PHE A 8 7.54 12.70 -3.86
C PHE A 8 6.04 12.87 -3.67
N ILE A 9 5.33 12.85 -4.79
CA ILE A 9 3.88 12.61 -4.83
C ILE A 9 3.59 11.36 -5.66
N HIS A 10 2.44 10.73 -5.42
CA HIS A 10 1.97 9.59 -6.19
C HIS A 10 0.51 9.84 -6.57
N PRO A 11 0.26 10.57 -7.67
CA PRO A 11 -1.06 11.14 -7.94
C PRO A 11 -2.20 10.13 -8.02
N VAL A 12 -1.92 8.99 -8.64
CA VAL A 12 -2.83 7.85 -8.67
C VAL A 12 -2.31 6.79 -7.70
N LYS A 13 -3.19 6.32 -6.80
CA LYS A 13 -2.87 5.26 -5.84
C LYS A 13 -2.25 4.06 -6.57
N SER A 14 -1.13 3.59 -6.05
CA SER A 14 -0.36 2.44 -6.57
C SER A 14 0.39 2.63 -7.89
N MET A 15 0.25 3.76 -8.59
CA MET A 15 1.02 4.05 -9.80
C MET A 15 2.37 4.69 -9.48
N ARG A 16 3.17 4.99 -10.52
CA ARG A 16 4.51 5.60 -10.38
C ARG A 16 4.46 6.91 -9.60
N GLY A 17 5.46 7.10 -8.74
CA GLY A 17 5.67 8.36 -8.03
C GLY A 17 6.42 9.38 -8.89
N ILE A 18 6.25 10.66 -8.58
CA ILE A 18 6.89 11.79 -9.24
C ILE A 18 7.80 12.47 -8.23
N GLY A 19 9.08 12.62 -8.58
CA GLY A 19 10.03 13.40 -7.79
C GLY A 19 9.77 14.90 -7.98
N LEU A 20 9.76 15.65 -6.89
CA LEU A 20 9.54 17.10 -6.87
C LEU A 20 10.72 17.81 -6.23
N THR A 21 10.88 19.10 -6.55
CA THR A 21 11.81 20.00 -5.85
C THR A 21 11.12 20.76 -4.71
N HIS A 22 9.80 20.94 -4.79
CA HIS A 22 8.97 21.58 -3.78
C HIS A 22 7.52 21.15 -3.93
N ALA A 23 6.72 21.29 -2.88
CA ALA A 23 5.27 21.10 -2.93
C ALA A 23 4.59 21.83 -1.77
N LEU A 24 3.31 22.19 -1.97
CA LEU A 24 2.45 22.62 -0.89
C LEU A 24 2.08 21.40 -0.04
N ALA A 25 2.52 21.39 1.21
CA ALA A 25 2.06 20.49 2.25
C ALA A 25 0.83 21.11 2.93
N ASP A 26 -0.25 20.36 2.98
CA ASP A 26 -1.47 20.71 3.70
C ASP A 26 -1.81 19.58 4.69
N THR A 27 -2.75 19.83 5.58
CA THR A 27 -3.31 18.85 6.54
C THR A 27 -3.77 17.56 5.85
N SER A 28 -4.20 17.62 4.59
CA SER A 28 -4.62 16.45 3.80
C SER A 28 -3.50 15.70 3.08
N GLY A 29 -2.26 16.20 3.12
CA GLY A 29 -1.10 15.62 2.43
C GLY A 29 -0.40 16.63 1.53
N LEU A 30 0.55 16.16 0.72
CA LEU A 30 1.10 16.98 -0.37
C LEU A 30 0.04 17.19 -1.45
N SER A 31 0.02 18.37 -2.06
CA SER A 31 -0.87 18.67 -3.18
C SER A 31 -0.74 17.62 -4.29
N PHE A 32 -1.88 17.17 -4.82
CA PHE A 32 -2.02 16.10 -5.82
C PHE A 32 -1.62 14.69 -5.35
N ASP A 33 -1.29 14.46 -4.08
CA ASP A 33 -0.85 13.14 -3.63
C ASP A 33 -2.03 12.17 -3.37
N ARG A 34 -2.07 11.08 -4.15
CA ARG A 34 -3.10 10.02 -4.13
C ARG A 34 -4.52 10.59 -4.20
N ILE A 35 -4.75 11.65 -4.98
CA ILE A 35 -6.10 12.20 -5.20
C ILE A 35 -6.90 11.39 -6.21
N PHE A 36 -6.26 10.48 -6.94
CA PHE A 36 -6.89 9.54 -7.84
C PHE A 36 -6.67 8.08 -7.40
N MET A 37 -7.59 7.19 -7.77
CA MET A 37 -7.50 5.76 -7.53
C MET A 37 -8.26 4.98 -8.59
N VAL A 38 -7.72 3.82 -8.99
CA VAL A 38 -8.45 2.86 -9.82
C VAL A 38 -9.26 1.94 -8.93
N THR A 39 -10.53 1.72 -9.29
CA THR A 39 -11.45 0.84 -8.56
C THR A 39 -12.15 -0.11 -9.51
N GLU A 40 -12.80 -1.14 -8.97
CA GLU A 40 -13.89 -1.83 -9.66
C GLU A 40 -15.13 -0.93 -9.72
N ALA A 41 -16.14 -1.33 -10.49
CA ALA A 41 -17.38 -0.56 -10.67
C ALA A 41 -18.14 -0.32 -9.36
N ASP A 42 -18.00 -1.21 -8.38
CA ASP A 42 -18.63 -1.11 -7.05
C ASP A 42 -17.84 -0.24 -6.05
N GLY A 43 -16.75 0.40 -6.50
CA GLY A 43 -15.89 1.24 -5.68
C GLY A 43 -14.82 0.50 -4.88
N THR A 44 -14.67 -0.82 -5.06
CA THR A 44 -13.55 -1.61 -4.50
C THR A 44 -12.22 -1.14 -5.07
N PHE A 45 -11.29 -0.75 -4.20
CA PHE A 45 -9.99 -0.25 -4.63
C PHE A 45 -9.10 -1.33 -5.25
N ILE A 46 -8.42 -0.99 -6.36
CA ILE A 46 -7.42 -1.84 -7.01
C ILE A 46 -6.03 -1.30 -6.67
N THR A 47 -5.10 -2.19 -6.31
CA THR A 47 -3.72 -1.77 -5.94
C THR A 47 -2.64 -2.61 -6.59
N ALA A 48 -1.40 -2.11 -6.59
CA ALA A 48 -0.26 -2.88 -7.09
C ALA A 48 0.12 -4.07 -6.19
N ARG A 49 -0.58 -4.26 -5.06
CA ARG A 49 -0.51 -5.52 -4.30
C ARG A 49 -1.14 -6.68 -5.08
N GLN A 50 -2.24 -6.38 -5.80
CA GLN A 50 -2.94 -7.29 -6.72
C GLN A 50 -2.36 -7.19 -8.13
N PHE A 51 -2.14 -5.97 -8.63
CA PHE A 51 -1.68 -5.67 -9.98
C PHE A 51 -0.33 -4.94 -10.02
N PRO A 52 0.79 -5.62 -9.75
CA PRO A 52 2.13 -5.00 -9.71
C PRO A 52 2.48 -4.10 -10.89
N GLN A 53 1.96 -4.39 -12.10
CA GLN A 53 2.17 -3.59 -13.31
C GLN A 53 1.65 -2.14 -13.20
N MET A 54 0.75 -1.83 -12.26
CA MET A 54 0.28 -0.46 -12.02
C MET A 54 1.42 0.54 -11.80
N VAL A 55 2.53 0.13 -11.20
CA VAL A 55 3.69 1.02 -10.94
C VAL A 55 4.38 1.52 -12.22
N ARG A 56 4.04 0.93 -13.38
CA ARG A 56 4.59 1.32 -14.69
C ARG A 56 3.74 2.37 -15.40
N PHE A 57 2.52 2.62 -14.95
CA PHE A 57 1.74 3.76 -15.40
C PHE A 57 2.39 5.05 -14.89
N ILE A 58 2.48 6.05 -15.76
CA ILE A 58 3.14 7.32 -15.50
C ILE A 58 2.06 8.41 -15.40
N PRO A 59 1.62 8.77 -14.18
CA PRO A 59 0.73 9.91 -13.99
C PRO A 59 1.49 11.22 -14.16
N SER A 60 0.82 12.21 -14.76
CA SER A 60 1.28 13.59 -14.90
C SER A 60 0.13 14.54 -14.54
N PRO A 61 0.11 15.08 -13.30
CA PRO A 61 -0.89 16.05 -12.88
C PRO A 61 -0.89 17.27 -13.79
N LEU A 62 -2.07 17.72 -14.17
CA LEU A 62 -2.31 18.96 -14.89
C LEU A 62 -2.95 19.96 -13.92
N THR A 63 -2.95 21.24 -14.28
CA THR A 63 -3.60 22.29 -13.47
C THR A 63 -5.10 22.06 -13.29
N ASP A 64 -5.73 21.35 -14.22
CA ASP A 64 -7.15 21.10 -14.33
C ASP A 64 -7.47 19.61 -14.51
N GLY A 65 -6.55 18.69 -14.21
CA GLY A 65 -6.78 17.27 -14.42
C GLY A 65 -5.56 16.36 -14.29
N LEU A 66 -5.56 15.28 -15.07
CA LEU A 66 -4.52 14.26 -15.11
C LEU A 66 -4.28 13.81 -16.56
N HIS A 67 -3.01 13.82 -16.98
CA HIS A 67 -2.53 13.02 -18.09
C HIS A 67 -1.95 11.71 -17.55
N LEU A 68 -2.30 10.58 -18.15
CA LEU A 68 -1.87 9.26 -17.70
C LEU A 68 -1.33 8.46 -18.88
N THR A 69 -0.04 8.09 -18.82
CA THR A 69 0.60 7.21 -19.81
C THR A 69 0.63 5.78 -19.31
N ALA A 70 0.15 4.84 -20.14
CA ALA A 70 0.20 3.42 -19.87
C ALA A 70 1.55 2.79 -20.29
N PRO A 71 1.85 1.56 -19.84
CA PRO A 71 3.13 0.90 -20.13
C PRO A 71 3.38 0.59 -21.62
N ASP A 72 2.33 0.57 -22.44
CA ASP A 72 2.41 0.37 -23.90
C ASP A 72 2.66 1.67 -24.68
N GLY A 73 2.74 2.81 -23.98
CA GLY A 73 2.94 4.13 -24.57
C GLY A 73 1.65 4.86 -24.97
N SER A 74 0.49 4.21 -24.90
CA SER A 74 -0.79 4.90 -25.05
C SER A 74 -1.03 5.82 -23.86
N SER A 75 -1.86 6.86 -24.05
CA SER A 75 -2.17 7.80 -22.98
C SER A 75 -3.60 8.32 -23.06
N ALA A 76 -4.11 8.76 -21.91
CA ALA A 76 -5.40 9.40 -21.77
C ALA A 76 -5.28 10.68 -20.94
N VAL A 77 -6.15 11.65 -21.21
CA VAL A 77 -6.28 12.88 -20.45
C VAL A 77 -7.69 12.95 -19.88
N VAL A 78 -7.81 13.27 -18.61
CA VAL A 78 -9.08 13.54 -17.95
C VAL A 78 -8.99 14.84 -17.18
N ARG A 79 -9.92 15.77 -17.42
CA ARG A 79 -10.04 17.03 -16.69
C ARG A 79 -10.95 16.85 -15.48
N PHE A 80 -10.79 17.68 -14.46
CA PHE A 80 -11.65 17.66 -13.26
C PHE A 80 -13.14 17.86 -13.60
N ASN A 81 -13.44 18.64 -14.64
CA ASN A 81 -14.80 18.89 -15.11
C ASN A 81 -15.40 17.72 -15.90
N ASP A 82 -14.58 16.77 -16.34
CA ASP A 82 -15.07 15.59 -17.05
C ASP A 82 -15.61 14.53 -16.08
N PHE A 83 -15.19 14.56 -14.80
CA PHE A 83 -15.68 13.64 -13.80
C PHE A 83 -17.17 13.87 -13.51
N ALA A 84 -17.90 12.78 -13.26
CA ALA A 84 -19.31 12.84 -12.90
C ALA A 84 -19.53 13.80 -11.71
N PRO A 85 -20.55 14.68 -11.76
CA PRO A 85 -20.78 15.67 -10.71
C PRO A 85 -21.20 15.02 -9.38
N GLN A 86 -21.90 13.89 -9.46
CA GLN A 86 -22.31 13.09 -8.32
C GLN A 86 -21.15 12.24 -7.81
N SER A 87 -20.92 12.29 -6.50
CA SER A 87 -19.95 11.41 -5.85
C SER A 87 -20.59 10.05 -5.57
N GLU A 88 -19.83 8.98 -5.80
CA GLU A 88 -20.24 7.60 -5.57
C GLU A 88 -19.46 6.96 -4.41
N PRO A 89 -20.07 5.99 -3.69
CA PRO A 89 -19.40 5.27 -2.60
C PRO A 89 -18.13 4.55 -3.05
N THR A 90 -17.12 4.52 -2.18
CA THR A 90 -15.88 3.77 -2.33
C THR A 90 -15.29 3.51 -0.95
N GLU A 91 -14.29 2.63 -0.86
CA GLU A 91 -13.59 2.38 0.39
C GLU A 91 -12.08 2.22 0.21
N VAL A 92 -11.35 2.44 1.31
CA VAL A 92 -9.95 2.05 1.44
C VAL A 92 -9.75 1.51 2.85
N TRP A 93 -9.49 0.20 2.96
CA TRP A 93 -9.25 -0.52 4.22
C TRP A 93 -10.39 -0.38 5.25
N GLY A 94 -11.65 -0.53 4.81
CA GLY A 94 -12.84 -0.42 5.66
C GLY A 94 -13.25 1.02 6.01
N ASN A 95 -12.49 2.02 5.56
CA ASN A 95 -12.88 3.42 5.65
C ASN A 95 -13.71 3.77 4.40
N HIS A 96 -15.00 4.03 4.60
CA HIS A 96 -15.98 4.28 3.54
C HIS A 96 -16.17 5.79 3.35
N PHE A 97 -16.15 6.22 2.10
CA PHE A 97 -16.28 7.63 1.71
C PHE A 97 -16.76 7.71 0.26
N THR A 98 -16.73 8.88 -0.35
CA THR A 98 -17.25 9.10 -1.70
C THR A 98 -16.21 9.69 -2.63
N ALA A 99 -16.29 9.38 -3.92
CA ALA A 99 -15.42 9.91 -4.96
C ALA A 99 -16.18 10.07 -6.28
N ARG A 100 -15.70 10.95 -7.16
CA ARG A 100 -16.27 11.14 -8.50
C ARG A 100 -15.66 10.18 -9.50
N VAL A 101 -16.47 9.66 -10.41
CA VAL A 101 -16.07 8.67 -11.42
C VAL A 101 -15.69 9.37 -12.72
N ALA A 102 -14.61 8.92 -13.37
CA ALA A 102 -14.15 9.44 -14.65
C ALA A 102 -15.13 9.04 -15.79
N PRO A 103 -15.09 9.74 -16.95
CA PRO A 103 -15.87 9.38 -18.12
C PRO A 103 -15.63 7.95 -18.60
N GLU A 104 -16.64 7.38 -19.25
CA GLU A 104 -16.63 6.01 -19.74
C GLU A 104 -15.43 5.68 -20.66
N HIS A 105 -15.04 6.60 -21.55
CA HIS A 105 -13.90 6.37 -22.44
C HIS A 105 -12.56 6.23 -21.69
N ILE A 106 -12.40 6.89 -20.54
CA ILE A 106 -11.21 6.74 -19.67
C ILE A 106 -11.25 5.38 -18.97
N ASN A 107 -12.42 4.98 -18.49
CA ASN A 107 -12.64 3.70 -17.81
C ASN A 107 -12.39 2.54 -18.77
N GLN A 108 -12.95 2.58 -19.98
CA GLN A 108 -12.74 1.57 -21.03
C GLN A 108 -11.25 1.44 -21.42
N TRP A 109 -10.56 2.57 -21.58
CA TRP A 109 -9.12 2.57 -21.85
C TRP A 109 -8.34 1.88 -20.73
N LEU A 110 -8.65 2.16 -19.45
CA LEU A 110 -8.02 1.49 -18.32
C LEU A 110 -8.40 0.00 -18.26
N SER A 111 -9.65 -0.38 -18.48
CA SER A 111 -10.13 -1.76 -18.43
C SER A 111 -9.34 -2.69 -19.36
N GLY A 112 -8.87 -2.16 -20.51
CA GLY A 112 -7.98 -2.87 -21.43
C GLY A 112 -6.67 -3.37 -20.80
N PHE A 113 -6.20 -2.75 -19.71
CA PHE A 113 -4.98 -3.14 -18.99
C PHE A 113 -5.22 -4.01 -17.76
N PHE A 114 -6.41 -3.97 -17.16
CA PHE A 114 -6.72 -4.72 -15.93
C PHE A 114 -7.48 -6.03 -16.21
N ALA A 115 -7.85 -6.28 -17.47
CA ALA A 115 -8.63 -7.46 -17.90
C ALA A 115 -9.93 -7.64 -17.10
N ARG A 116 -10.49 -6.53 -16.61
CA ARG A 116 -11.76 -6.41 -15.89
C ARG A 116 -12.27 -4.98 -16.03
N ASP A 117 -13.56 -4.76 -15.78
CA ASP A 117 -14.11 -3.41 -15.76
C ASP A 117 -13.58 -2.63 -14.56
N VAL A 118 -12.93 -1.50 -14.84
CA VAL A 118 -12.38 -0.61 -13.83
C VAL A 118 -12.84 0.82 -14.03
N GLN A 119 -12.78 1.60 -12.97
CA GLN A 119 -13.09 3.02 -12.98
C GLN A 119 -11.91 3.81 -12.43
N LEU A 120 -11.58 4.93 -13.07
CA LEU A 120 -10.74 5.95 -12.43
C LEU A 120 -11.63 6.83 -11.56
N ARG A 121 -11.23 7.03 -10.30
CA ARG A 121 -11.94 7.88 -9.36
C ARG A 121 -11.07 9.03 -8.88
N TRP A 122 -11.68 10.19 -8.70
CA TRP A 122 -11.08 11.38 -8.10
C TRP A 122 -11.81 11.71 -6.80
N VAL A 123 -11.07 12.05 -5.74
CA VAL A 123 -11.67 12.42 -4.43
C VAL A 123 -12.61 13.64 -4.51
N GLY A 124 -12.58 14.39 -5.62
CA GLY A 124 -13.34 15.62 -5.78
C GLY A 124 -12.63 16.84 -5.20
N PRO A 125 -13.26 18.03 -5.25
CA PRO A 125 -12.67 19.26 -4.74
C PRO A 125 -12.52 19.27 -3.22
N GLN A 126 -13.30 18.45 -2.51
CA GLN A 126 -13.24 18.29 -1.05
C GLN A 126 -13.32 16.79 -0.73
N THR A 127 -12.34 16.28 0.01
CA THR A 127 -12.36 14.88 0.45
C THR A 127 -13.32 14.69 1.63
N THR A 128 -14.18 13.69 1.54
CA THR A 128 -15.06 13.26 2.64
C THR A 128 -14.38 12.26 3.59
N ARG A 129 -13.22 11.73 3.22
CA ARG A 129 -12.50 10.74 4.02
C ARG A 129 -11.67 11.40 5.12
N ARG A 130 -11.55 10.72 6.27
CA ARG A 130 -10.74 11.14 7.42
C ARG A 130 -9.75 10.07 7.85
N VAL A 131 -8.66 10.50 8.48
CA VAL A 131 -7.70 9.60 9.12
C VAL A 131 -8.38 8.90 10.30
N LYS A 132 -8.22 7.58 10.41
CA LYS A 132 -8.81 6.81 11.52
C LYS A 132 -8.23 7.27 12.85
N ARG A 133 -9.09 7.61 13.82
CA ARG A 133 -8.76 8.21 15.14
C ARG A 133 -8.29 9.68 15.10
N TYR A 134 -8.36 10.34 13.94
CA TYR A 134 -8.06 11.76 13.76
C TYR A 134 -9.13 12.36 12.83
N GLU A 135 -10.33 12.57 13.38
CA GLU A 135 -11.55 12.90 12.61
C GLU A 135 -11.49 14.25 11.91
N ASP A 136 -10.64 15.16 12.39
CA ASP A 136 -10.43 16.47 11.77
C ASP A 136 -9.43 16.45 10.61
N VAL A 137 -8.70 15.33 10.43
CA VAL A 137 -7.61 15.26 9.45
C VAL A 137 -8.12 14.66 8.14
N PRO A 138 -8.23 15.43 7.05
CA PRO A 138 -8.67 14.93 5.77
C PRO A 138 -7.66 13.92 5.21
N LEU A 139 -8.15 12.94 4.45
CA LEU A 139 -7.29 11.94 3.82
C LEU A 139 -7.71 11.73 2.36
N SER A 140 -6.75 11.59 1.46
CA SER A 140 -7.00 11.21 0.07
C SER A 140 -7.18 9.68 -0.05
N PHE A 141 -6.83 9.07 -1.19
CA PHE A 141 -6.77 7.62 -1.34
C PHE A 141 -5.51 6.99 -0.70
N ALA A 142 -4.69 7.76 0.04
CA ALA A 142 -3.57 7.23 0.82
C ALA A 142 -4.00 6.11 1.79
N ASP A 143 -3.10 5.20 2.18
CA ASP A 143 -3.51 4.01 2.95
C ASP A 143 -4.07 4.35 4.33
N GLY A 144 -3.42 5.26 5.07
CA GLY A 144 -3.88 5.61 6.42
C GLY A 144 -3.45 6.96 6.95
N PHE A 145 -2.41 7.58 6.39
CA PHE A 145 -1.92 8.89 6.82
C PHE A 145 -1.53 9.76 5.61
N PRO A 146 -1.60 11.10 5.75
CA PRO A 146 -1.35 12.02 4.65
C PRO A 146 0.11 12.04 4.16
N PHE A 147 1.07 11.74 5.04
CA PHE A 147 2.49 11.77 4.73
C PHE A 147 3.20 10.52 5.22
N LEU A 148 4.21 10.11 4.45
CA LEU A 148 5.20 9.13 4.87
C LEU A 148 6.60 9.75 4.78
N LEU A 149 7.32 9.73 5.91
CA LEU A 149 8.72 10.10 6.02
C LEU A 149 9.63 8.86 6.04
N THR A 150 10.73 8.92 5.32
CA THR A 150 11.80 7.91 5.35
C THR A 150 13.17 8.56 5.43
N ASN A 151 14.14 7.82 5.95
CA ASN A 151 15.51 8.28 6.11
C ASN A 151 16.45 7.50 5.17
N GLU A 152 17.33 8.22 4.47
CA GLU A 152 18.33 7.62 3.59
C GLU A 152 19.29 6.69 4.34
N ALA A 153 19.70 7.03 5.56
CA ALA A 153 20.59 6.20 6.35
C ALA A 153 19.95 4.86 6.71
N SER A 154 18.65 4.85 7.02
CA SER A 154 17.86 3.64 7.26
C SER A 154 17.73 2.78 6.00
N LEU A 155 17.56 3.40 4.83
CA LEU A 155 17.59 2.65 3.56
C LEU A 155 18.96 2.03 3.30
N ARG A 156 20.06 2.76 3.54
CA ARG A 156 21.42 2.23 3.36
C ARG A 156 21.70 1.06 4.30
N ASP A 157 21.29 1.15 5.56
CA ASP A 157 21.40 0.02 6.51
C ASP A 157 20.59 -1.19 6.04
N LEU A 158 19.39 -0.99 5.49
CA LEU A 158 18.62 -2.07 4.87
C LEU A 158 19.33 -2.66 3.64
N GLN A 159 19.86 -1.83 2.74
CA GLN A 159 20.60 -2.27 1.55
C GLN A 159 21.83 -3.11 1.92
N ASN A 160 22.54 -2.76 3.00
CA ASN A 160 23.68 -3.53 3.48
C ASN A 160 23.30 -4.93 4.00
N ARG A 161 22.04 -5.13 4.40
CA ARG A 161 21.51 -6.41 4.91
C ARG A 161 20.75 -7.21 3.85
N CYS A 162 20.28 -6.55 2.80
CA CYS A 162 19.39 -7.14 1.80
C CYS A 162 20.19 -7.64 0.59
N PRO A 163 20.04 -8.90 0.17
CA PRO A 163 20.73 -9.42 -1.01
C PRO A 163 20.20 -8.85 -2.33
N ALA A 164 19.00 -8.25 -2.32
CA ALA A 164 18.37 -7.64 -3.48
C ALA A 164 18.67 -6.14 -3.55
N SER A 165 18.66 -5.57 -4.76
CA SER A 165 18.67 -4.11 -4.92
C SER A 165 17.36 -3.53 -4.41
N VAL A 166 17.46 -2.57 -3.48
CA VAL A 166 16.30 -1.90 -2.87
C VAL A 166 16.34 -0.41 -3.20
N GLN A 167 15.26 0.09 -3.78
CA GLN A 167 15.07 1.52 -4.05
C GLN A 167 14.12 2.16 -3.03
N MET A 168 14.31 3.45 -2.74
CA MET A 168 13.47 4.19 -1.80
C MET A 168 11.99 4.23 -2.25
N GLU A 169 11.78 4.25 -3.56
CA GLU A 169 10.52 4.33 -4.27
C GLU A 169 9.60 3.14 -3.96
N GLN A 170 10.18 1.98 -3.61
CA GLN A 170 9.43 0.80 -3.16
C GLN A 170 8.65 1.05 -1.86
N PHE A 171 9.14 1.97 -1.01
CA PHE A 171 8.47 2.37 0.23
C PHE A 171 7.46 3.50 0.04
N ARG A 172 7.44 4.10 -1.17
CA ARG A 172 6.54 5.19 -1.57
C ARG A 172 6.47 6.37 -0.58
N PRO A 173 7.61 6.88 -0.08
CA PRO A 173 7.58 8.05 0.80
C PRO A 173 7.01 9.27 0.09
N ASN A 174 6.67 10.26 0.89
CA ASN A 174 6.49 11.64 0.44
C ASN A 174 7.73 12.46 0.76
N LEU A 175 8.28 12.28 1.95
CA LEU A 175 9.39 13.06 2.50
C LEU A 175 10.58 12.12 2.72
N VAL A 176 11.70 12.38 2.08
CA VAL A 176 12.94 11.64 2.32
C VAL A 176 13.95 12.58 2.96
N VAL A 177 14.51 12.18 4.10
CA VAL A 177 15.48 12.97 4.85
C VAL A 177 16.86 12.34 4.81
N THR A 178 17.88 13.18 4.93
CA THR A 178 19.28 12.79 5.05
C THR A 178 19.93 13.54 6.21
N GLY A 179 21.15 13.15 6.59
CA GLY A 179 21.90 13.79 7.69
C GLY A 179 21.53 13.33 9.10
N ALA A 180 20.56 12.41 9.24
CA ALA A 180 20.26 11.67 10.46
C ALA A 180 20.93 10.27 10.43
N SER A 181 21.16 9.69 11.61
CA SER A 181 21.68 8.32 11.74
C SER A 181 20.63 7.30 11.29
N ALA A 182 21.04 6.09 10.93
CA ALA A 182 20.09 5.04 10.56
C ALA A 182 19.11 4.77 11.72
N TRP A 183 17.83 4.73 11.40
CA TRP A 183 16.70 4.47 12.31
C TRP A 183 16.42 5.56 13.34
N GLU A 184 17.13 6.69 13.30
CA GLU A 184 16.94 7.80 14.24
C GLU A 184 15.52 8.38 14.17
N GLU A 185 14.88 8.31 13.00
CA GLU A 185 13.51 8.75 12.78
C GLU A 185 12.47 8.03 13.65
N ASP A 186 12.79 6.85 14.18
CA ASP A 186 11.93 6.10 15.08
C ASP A 186 11.74 6.78 16.45
N THR A 187 12.66 7.69 16.81
CA THR A 187 12.60 8.46 18.05
C THR A 187 11.89 9.80 17.91
N TRP A 188 11.58 10.23 16.69
CA TRP A 188 11.00 11.55 16.47
C TRP A 188 9.53 11.56 16.85
N LYS A 189 9.10 12.61 17.55
CA LYS A 189 7.70 12.78 17.96
C LYS A 189 7.06 13.98 17.28
N VAL A 190 7.78 15.11 17.22
CA VAL A 190 7.36 16.31 16.50
C VAL A 190 8.56 16.85 15.77
N ILE A 191 8.43 17.12 14.48
CA ILE A 191 9.48 17.69 13.64
C ILE A 191 8.97 18.93 12.91
N ARG A 192 9.88 19.78 12.46
CA ARG A 192 9.60 20.88 11.55
C ARG A 192 10.47 20.74 10.32
N ILE A 193 9.87 20.87 9.13
CA ILE A 193 10.58 20.90 7.84
C ILE A 193 10.23 22.22 7.17
N GLY A 194 11.23 23.10 7.00
CA GLY A 194 10.98 24.49 6.64
C GLY A 194 10.05 25.16 7.67
N ASP A 195 8.88 25.62 7.23
CA ASP A 195 7.87 26.25 8.10
C ASP A 195 6.73 25.31 8.52
N VAL A 196 6.75 24.05 8.07
CA VAL A 196 5.68 23.09 8.33
C VAL A 196 6.04 22.19 9.49
N VAL A 197 5.17 22.16 10.50
CA VAL A 197 5.32 21.29 11.68
C VAL A 197 4.52 20.02 11.47
N PHE A 198 5.14 18.88 11.75
CA PHE A 198 4.55 17.56 11.62
C PHE A 198 4.54 16.81 12.96
N ASP A 199 3.42 16.18 13.26
CA ASP A 199 3.32 15.12 14.25
C ASP A 199 3.77 13.81 13.64
N VAL A 200 4.73 13.15 14.29
CA VAL A 200 5.16 11.79 13.96
C VAL A 200 4.24 10.83 14.68
N VAL A 201 3.25 10.31 13.96
CA VAL A 201 2.10 9.63 14.57
C VAL A 201 2.45 8.20 14.96
N LYS A 202 3.05 7.44 14.03
CA LYS A 202 3.42 6.05 14.26
C LYS A 202 4.36 5.50 13.18
N PRO A 203 5.12 4.43 13.50
CA PRO A 203 5.82 3.64 12.51
C PRO A 203 4.87 3.16 11.41
N CYS A 204 5.39 3.08 10.19
CA CYS A 204 4.61 2.67 9.05
C CYS A 204 4.90 1.21 8.70
N SER A 205 3.86 0.39 8.86
CA SER A 205 3.92 -1.04 8.60
C SER A 205 3.99 -1.33 7.11
N ARG A 206 4.81 -2.33 6.78
CA ARG A 206 5.17 -2.68 5.42
C ARG A 206 4.46 -3.94 4.96
N CYS A 207 4.18 -3.96 3.66
CA CYS A 207 3.38 -4.99 3.01
C CYS A 207 4.07 -5.45 1.74
N VAL A 208 3.46 -6.42 1.05
CA VAL A 208 4.01 -6.97 -0.21
C VAL A 208 4.29 -5.91 -1.28
N PHE A 209 3.67 -4.73 -1.20
CA PHE A 209 3.97 -3.64 -2.15
C PHE A 209 5.46 -3.32 -2.20
N THR A 210 6.16 -3.36 -1.06
CA THR A 210 7.59 -3.02 -1.03
C THR A 210 8.42 -4.00 -1.85
N THR A 211 7.91 -5.18 -2.20
CA THR A 211 8.63 -6.16 -3.03
C THR A 211 8.44 -5.92 -4.53
N VAL A 212 7.55 -4.99 -4.92
CA VAL A 212 7.29 -4.67 -6.32
C VAL A 212 8.39 -3.76 -6.86
N SER A 213 9.09 -4.19 -7.91
CA SER A 213 10.03 -3.36 -8.66
C SER A 213 9.29 -2.18 -9.33
N PRO A 214 9.63 -0.92 -9.04
CA PRO A 214 8.99 0.25 -9.66
C PRO A 214 9.20 0.33 -11.19
N GLU A 215 10.29 -0.25 -11.68
CA GLU A 215 10.64 -0.27 -13.10
C GLU A 215 9.92 -1.39 -13.85
N ARG A 216 9.92 -2.60 -13.28
CA ARG A 216 9.42 -3.82 -13.95
C ARG A 216 7.97 -4.15 -13.62
N GLY A 217 7.42 -3.60 -12.54
CA GLY A 217 6.08 -3.94 -12.06
C GLY A 217 5.94 -5.42 -11.70
N GLN A 218 6.97 -6.01 -11.10
CA GLN A 218 7.00 -7.42 -10.70
C GLN A 218 7.42 -7.53 -9.24
N LYS A 219 6.77 -8.42 -8.49
CA LYS A 219 7.17 -8.76 -7.11
C LYS A 219 8.50 -9.50 -7.15
N HIS A 220 9.41 -9.19 -6.23
CA HIS A 220 10.65 -9.94 -6.06
C HIS A 220 10.31 -11.40 -5.67
N PRO A 221 10.88 -12.42 -6.34
CA PRO A 221 10.51 -13.82 -6.11
C PRO A 221 10.76 -14.28 -4.67
N ALA A 222 11.84 -13.82 -4.04
CA ALA A 222 12.15 -14.10 -2.63
C ALA A 222 11.43 -13.17 -1.63
N GLY A 223 10.50 -12.30 -2.07
CA GLY A 223 9.78 -11.38 -1.19
C GLY A 223 10.65 -10.26 -0.59
N GLU A 224 11.78 -9.92 -1.20
CA GLU A 224 12.65 -8.83 -0.75
C GLU A 224 12.09 -7.46 -1.16
N PRO A 225 12.31 -6.40 -0.34
CA PRO A 225 13.10 -6.35 0.88
C PRO A 225 12.31 -6.71 2.15
N LEU A 226 11.04 -7.10 2.01
CA LEU A 226 10.16 -7.37 3.16
C LEU A 226 10.68 -8.57 3.97
N ALA A 227 11.23 -9.59 3.30
CA ALA A 227 11.88 -10.72 3.95
C ALA A 227 13.06 -10.27 4.82
N THR A 228 13.96 -9.44 4.28
CA THR A 228 15.07 -8.86 5.06
C THR A 228 14.58 -8.01 6.23
N LEU A 229 13.61 -7.10 6.01
CA LEU A 229 13.04 -6.27 7.07
C LEU A 229 12.45 -7.13 8.21
N THR A 230 11.78 -8.24 7.88
CA THR A 230 11.19 -9.13 8.90
C THR A 230 12.24 -9.62 9.90
N ARG A 231 13.50 -9.81 9.48
CA ARG A 231 14.59 -10.34 10.33
C ARG A 231 15.12 -9.36 11.37
N PHE A 232 14.77 -8.07 11.32
CA PHE A 232 15.29 -7.11 12.31
C PHE A 232 14.37 -5.91 12.61
N ARG A 233 13.32 -5.70 11.79
CA ARG A 233 12.34 -4.61 11.90
C ARG A 233 10.95 -5.12 12.27
N THR A 234 10.87 -6.29 12.90
CA THR A 234 9.60 -6.78 13.45
C THR A 234 9.40 -6.17 14.83
N ALA A 235 8.33 -5.41 14.97
CA ALA A 235 7.89 -4.78 16.20
C ALA A 235 7.55 -5.84 17.26
N GLN A 236 8.14 -5.72 18.45
CA GLN A 236 7.96 -6.73 19.50
C GLN A 236 6.56 -6.70 20.16
N ASP A 237 5.86 -5.55 20.08
CA ASP A 237 4.56 -5.35 20.69
C ASP A 237 3.40 -5.92 19.86
N ASN A 238 3.50 -5.92 18.53
CA ASN A 238 2.39 -6.26 17.64
C ASN A 238 2.79 -7.09 16.40
N GLY A 239 4.08 -7.42 16.23
CA GLY A 239 4.58 -8.21 15.11
C GLY A 239 4.60 -7.50 13.75
N THR A 240 4.33 -6.19 13.66
CA THR A 240 4.38 -5.48 12.38
C THR A 240 5.81 -5.27 11.91
N VAL A 241 6.03 -5.39 10.61
CA VAL A 241 7.34 -5.10 10.00
C VAL A 241 7.35 -3.65 9.56
N ASP A 242 8.19 -2.81 10.17
CA ASP A 242 8.08 -1.35 10.04
C ASP A 242 9.33 -0.73 9.40
N PHE A 243 9.11 0.30 8.57
CA PHE A 243 10.18 1.12 7.97
C PHE A 243 9.62 2.51 7.76
N GLY A 244 10.27 3.61 8.14
CA GLY A 244 9.71 4.97 8.00
C GLY A 244 8.49 5.27 8.88
N GLN A 245 8.06 6.53 8.86
CA GLN A 245 7.15 7.11 9.84
C GLN A 245 5.94 7.81 9.18
N ASN A 246 4.73 7.53 9.66
CA ASN A 246 3.52 8.22 9.21
C ASN A 246 3.37 9.56 9.92
N LEU A 247 3.10 10.63 9.17
CA LEU A 247 2.98 11.98 9.72
C LEU A 247 1.63 12.63 9.43
N ILE A 248 1.29 13.62 10.26
CA ILE A 248 0.20 14.58 10.04
C ILE A 248 0.80 15.99 10.16
N ALA A 249 0.46 16.88 9.23
CA ALA A 249 0.88 18.28 9.29
C ALA A 249 -0.05 19.08 10.22
N ARG A 250 0.53 19.94 11.07
CA ARG A 250 -0.23 20.85 11.96
C ARG A 250 -0.65 22.15 11.27
N ASN A 251 0.08 22.53 10.24
CA ASN A 251 -0.15 23.73 9.46
C ASN A 251 0.15 23.46 7.98
N SER A 252 -0.24 24.40 7.11
CA SER A 252 0.08 24.34 5.69
C SER A 252 1.28 25.23 5.37
N GLY A 253 2.06 24.84 4.37
CA GLY A 253 3.21 25.59 3.87
C GLY A 253 3.91 24.87 2.73
N VAL A 254 4.80 25.58 2.04
CA VAL A 254 5.62 24.98 0.97
C VAL A 254 6.86 24.36 1.58
N VAL A 255 7.05 23.07 1.38
CA VAL A 255 8.29 22.35 1.69
C VAL A 255 9.14 22.20 0.44
N ARG A 256 10.46 22.30 0.57
CA ARG A 256 11.43 22.26 -0.52
C ARG A 256 12.55 21.28 -0.21
N VAL A 257 13.05 20.61 -1.25
CA VAL A 257 14.30 19.87 -1.15
C VAL A 257 15.41 20.84 -0.72
N GLY A 258 16.15 20.46 0.31
CA GLY A 258 17.14 21.30 0.99
C GLY A 258 16.65 21.94 2.29
N ASP A 259 15.34 21.96 2.56
CA ASP A 259 14.82 22.49 3.83
C ASP A 259 15.41 21.74 5.02
N GLU A 260 15.74 22.50 6.07
CA GLU A 260 16.20 21.94 7.34
C GLU A 260 15.10 21.13 8.01
N VAL A 261 15.48 19.99 8.59
CA VAL A 261 14.63 19.16 9.43
C VAL A 261 15.06 19.35 10.89
N VAL A 262 14.19 19.99 11.67
CA VAL A 262 14.41 20.25 13.10
C VAL A 262 13.53 19.32 13.93
N VAL A 263 14.14 18.51 14.80
CA VAL A 263 13.40 17.69 15.76
C VAL A 263 12.99 18.57 16.94
N LEU A 264 11.69 18.84 17.08
CA LEU A 264 11.13 19.68 18.15
C LEU A 264 10.87 18.89 19.43
N SER A 265 10.55 17.60 19.31
CA SER A 265 10.49 16.69 20.45
C SER A 265 10.69 15.24 20.01
N SER A 266 11.15 14.43 20.95
CA SER A 266 11.41 13.00 20.74
C SER A 266 10.59 12.14 21.70
N ALA A 267 10.48 10.86 21.37
CA ALA A 267 9.92 9.80 22.18
C ALA A 267 10.83 8.56 22.09
N PRO A 268 10.74 7.62 23.04
CA PRO A 268 11.43 6.34 22.91
C PRO A 268 11.01 5.64 21.61
N ALA A 269 12.01 5.12 20.88
CA ALA A 269 11.74 4.28 19.71
C ALA A 269 11.02 2.99 20.13
N LYS A 270 10.20 2.47 19.23
CA LYS A 270 9.61 1.15 19.39
C LYS A 270 10.71 0.08 19.40
N PRO A 271 10.65 -0.92 20.30
CA PRO A 271 11.58 -2.04 20.27
C PRO A 271 11.31 -2.95 19.07
N TYR A 272 12.36 -3.21 18.29
CA TYR A 272 12.35 -4.13 17.17
C TYR A 272 13.26 -5.32 17.42
N GLY A 273 12.95 -6.44 16.80
CA GLY A 273 13.79 -7.61 16.80
C GLY A 273 13.64 -8.43 15.53
N ALA A 274 14.28 -9.59 15.53
CA ALA A 274 13.97 -10.61 14.55
C ALA A 274 12.53 -11.08 14.74
N GLY A 275 11.70 -10.89 13.72
CA GLY A 275 10.44 -11.63 13.65
C GLY A 275 10.77 -13.10 13.62
N GLN A 276 9.86 -13.94 14.12
CA GLN A 276 9.97 -15.37 13.87
C GLN A 276 10.12 -15.53 12.35
N ALA A 277 11.24 -16.10 11.90
CA ALA A 277 11.47 -16.37 10.49
C ALA A 277 10.36 -17.32 10.07
N VAL A 278 9.32 -16.77 9.48
CA VAL A 278 8.28 -17.58 8.89
C VAL A 278 8.86 -18.04 7.57
N GLU A 279 9.69 -19.07 7.63
CA GLU A 279 10.25 -19.75 6.48
C GLU A 279 9.12 -19.93 5.48
N SER A 280 9.31 -19.33 4.30
CA SER A 280 8.51 -19.65 3.13
C SER A 280 8.68 -21.13 2.89
N VAL A 281 7.56 -21.86 2.91
CA VAL A 281 7.57 -23.29 2.63
C VAL A 281 7.79 -23.42 1.13
N GLU A 282 8.80 -24.20 0.71
CA GLU A 282 8.96 -24.57 -0.70
C GLU A 282 7.66 -25.25 -1.15
N GLN A 283 6.97 -24.64 -2.10
CA GLN A 283 5.80 -25.26 -2.69
C GLN A 283 6.28 -26.39 -3.60
N GLU A 284 5.90 -27.62 -3.28
CA GLU A 284 5.98 -28.73 -4.25
C GLU A 284 5.20 -28.30 -5.51
N GLN A 285 5.86 -28.36 -6.68
CA GLN A 285 5.20 -28.16 -7.97
C GLN A 285 4.16 -29.27 -8.16
N LYS A 286 2.91 -28.96 -7.82
CA LYS A 286 1.76 -29.84 -8.03
C LYS A 286 1.16 -29.58 -9.39
N THR A 287 0.75 -30.66 -10.04
CA THR A 287 -0.09 -30.61 -11.23
C THR A 287 -1.31 -29.74 -10.93
N GLU A 288 -1.62 -28.84 -11.85
CA GLU A 288 -2.79 -27.97 -11.75
C GLU A 288 -4.05 -28.83 -11.63
N ASP A 289 -4.84 -28.57 -10.58
CA ASP A 289 -6.06 -29.30 -10.31
C ASP A 289 -7.16 -28.33 -9.87
N VAL A 290 -8.40 -28.72 -10.17
CA VAL A 290 -9.61 -27.97 -9.83
C VAL A 290 -10.08 -28.41 -8.45
N VAL A 291 -10.38 -27.44 -7.59
CA VAL A 291 -10.92 -27.69 -6.26
C VAL A 291 -12.24 -26.95 -6.09
N ASP A 292 -13.14 -27.47 -5.25
CA ASP A 292 -14.33 -26.74 -4.84
C ASP A 292 -14.04 -25.92 -3.59
N ILE A 293 -14.38 -24.63 -3.63
CA ILE A 293 -14.25 -23.72 -2.48
C ILE A 293 -15.65 -23.34 -2.02
N VAL A 294 -15.97 -23.68 -0.78
CA VAL A 294 -17.24 -23.32 -0.13
C VAL A 294 -16.98 -22.20 0.87
N TRP A 295 -17.54 -21.02 0.65
CA TRP A 295 -17.47 -19.87 1.57
C TRP A 295 -18.86 -19.56 2.13
N GLN A 296 -19.05 -19.72 3.44
CA GLN A 296 -20.33 -19.43 4.11
C GLN A 296 -21.55 -20.05 3.38
N GLY A 297 -21.40 -21.30 2.93
CA GLY A 297 -22.43 -22.04 2.20
C GLY A 297 -22.50 -21.80 0.68
N LYS A 298 -21.78 -20.81 0.13
CA LYS A 298 -21.69 -20.57 -1.32
C LYS A 298 -20.50 -21.35 -1.91
N SER A 299 -20.76 -22.23 -2.86
CA SER A 299 -19.73 -23.02 -3.55
C SER A 299 -19.33 -22.40 -4.89
N PHE A 300 -18.04 -22.46 -5.22
CA PHE A 300 -17.52 -22.12 -6.53
C PHE A 300 -16.27 -22.96 -6.86
N ARG A 301 -15.93 -23.05 -8.15
CA ARG A 301 -14.72 -23.74 -8.60
C ARG A 301 -13.50 -22.85 -8.49
N GLY A 302 -12.50 -23.36 -7.78
CA GLY A 302 -11.17 -22.79 -7.63
C GLY A 302 -10.08 -23.70 -8.21
N ASN A 303 -8.84 -23.44 -7.84
CA ASN A 303 -7.67 -24.23 -8.20
C ASN A 303 -6.68 -24.37 -7.03
N ASN A 304 -5.73 -25.28 -7.19
CA ASN A 304 -4.64 -25.54 -6.25
C ASN A 304 -3.37 -24.70 -6.49
N GLN A 305 -3.47 -23.57 -7.23
CA GLN A 305 -2.33 -22.73 -7.61
C GLN A 305 -2.40 -21.32 -6.99
N GLN A 306 -3.60 -20.77 -6.85
CA GLN A 306 -3.84 -19.41 -6.36
C GLN A 306 -4.15 -19.38 -4.86
N ILE A 307 -3.76 -18.29 -4.18
CA ILE A 307 -4.12 -18.10 -2.78
C ILE A 307 -5.62 -17.92 -2.60
N LEU A 308 -6.15 -18.42 -1.49
CA LEU A 308 -7.57 -18.37 -1.15
C LEU A 308 -8.15 -16.96 -1.22
N LEU A 309 -7.42 -15.94 -0.76
CA LEU A 309 -7.89 -14.56 -0.82
C LEU A 309 -8.22 -14.13 -2.26
N GLU A 310 -7.35 -14.42 -3.23
CA GLU A 310 -7.57 -14.02 -4.63
C GLU A 310 -8.73 -14.80 -5.25
N GLN A 311 -8.87 -16.08 -4.91
CA GLN A 311 -9.97 -16.91 -5.40
C GLN A 311 -11.32 -16.45 -4.86
N LEU A 312 -11.40 -16.04 -3.59
CA LEU A 312 -12.60 -15.46 -2.97
C LEU A 312 -12.96 -14.11 -3.61
N GLU A 313 -11.96 -13.24 -3.81
CA GLU A 313 -12.16 -11.93 -4.45
C GLU A 313 -12.69 -12.04 -5.88
N ASN A 314 -12.19 -13.01 -6.66
CA ASN A 314 -12.67 -13.26 -8.02
C ASN A 314 -14.15 -13.69 -8.07
N GLN A 315 -14.74 -14.09 -6.94
CA GLN A 315 -16.16 -14.42 -6.81
C GLN A 315 -16.98 -13.31 -6.13
N GLY A 316 -16.38 -12.13 -5.96
CA GLY A 316 -16.98 -10.98 -5.26
C GLY A 316 -17.07 -11.16 -3.74
N ILE A 317 -16.39 -12.15 -3.17
CA ILE A 317 -16.40 -12.39 -1.72
C ILE A 317 -15.31 -11.52 -1.07
N ARG A 318 -15.70 -10.65 -0.14
CA ARG A 318 -14.80 -9.72 0.54
C ARG A 318 -14.37 -10.24 1.91
N VAL A 319 -13.10 -10.60 2.02
CA VAL A 319 -12.43 -10.87 3.30
C VAL A 319 -11.53 -9.67 3.63
N PRO A 320 -11.52 -9.14 4.87
CA PRO A 320 -10.61 -8.07 5.24
C PRO A 320 -9.16 -8.46 4.95
N TYR A 321 -8.34 -7.58 4.40
CA TYR A 321 -6.91 -7.86 4.24
C TYR A 321 -6.10 -6.58 4.38
N SER A 322 -4.77 -6.69 4.45
CA SER A 322 -3.88 -5.53 4.42
C SER A 322 -2.55 -5.86 3.75
N CYS A 323 -1.77 -6.79 4.30
CA CYS A 323 -0.40 -7.00 3.83
C CYS A 323 -0.25 -7.85 2.56
N ARG A 324 -1.20 -8.77 2.29
CA ARG A 324 -1.11 -9.85 1.28
C ARG A 324 0.20 -10.65 1.31
N ALA A 325 0.83 -10.72 2.47
CA ALA A 325 2.10 -11.40 2.69
C ALA A 325 2.05 -12.31 3.91
N GLY A 326 0.86 -12.62 4.45
CA GLY A 326 0.72 -13.50 5.61
C GLY A 326 1.34 -12.99 6.93
N ILE A 327 1.63 -11.69 7.07
CA ILE A 327 2.30 -11.14 8.28
C ILE A 327 1.39 -10.27 9.16
N CYS A 328 0.37 -9.61 8.59
CA CYS A 328 -0.44 -8.65 9.37
C CYS A 328 -1.66 -9.27 10.06
N GLY A 329 -1.97 -10.55 9.82
CA GLY A 329 -3.14 -11.23 10.40
C GLY A 329 -4.52 -10.79 9.90
N CYS A 330 -4.63 -9.64 9.22
CA CYS A 330 -5.92 -9.06 8.77
C CYS A 330 -6.78 -10.00 7.92
N CYS A 331 -6.16 -10.90 7.15
CA CYS A 331 -6.83 -11.85 6.23
C CYS A 331 -7.22 -13.18 6.88
N ARG A 332 -7.28 -13.21 8.22
CA ARG A 332 -7.60 -14.42 8.98
C ARG A 332 -9.06 -14.82 8.76
N ILE A 333 -9.25 -16.09 8.46
CA ILE A 333 -10.54 -16.78 8.28
C ILE A 333 -10.44 -18.17 8.92
N ARG A 334 -11.55 -18.89 9.05
CA ARG A 334 -11.58 -20.25 9.59
C ARG A 334 -11.64 -21.31 8.49
N LEU A 335 -10.76 -22.32 8.58
CA LEU A 335 -10.84 -23.52 7.74
C LEU A 335 -11.68 -24.56 8.47
N ILE A 336 -12.84 -24.91 7.90
CA ILE A 336 -13.80 -25.86 8.49
C ILE A 336 -13.51 -27.29 8.00
N GLU A 337 -13.30 -27.45 6.70
CA GLU A 337 -13.00 -28.74 6.06
C GLU A 337 -11.96 -28.54 4.94
N GLY A 338 -11.20 -29.60 4.65
CA GLY A 338 -10.18 -29.63 3.60
C GLY A 338 -8.77 -29.28 4.08
N GLU A 339 -7.84 -29.27 3.14
CA GLU A 339 -6.43 -28.98 3.39
C GLU A 339 -5.96 -27.78 2.58
N VAL A 340 -5.07 -26.98 3.16
CA VAL A 340 -4.39 -25.87 2.48
C VAL A 340 -2.88 -26.02 2.59
N SER A 341 -2.17 -25.64 1.54
CA SER A 341 -0.73 -25.46 1.54
C SER A 341 -0.40 -24.01 1.93
N PRO A 342 0.27 -23.77 3.08
CA PRO A 342 0.65 -22.44 3.49
C PRO A 342 1.89 -21.97 2.71
N LEU A 343 1.87 -20.73 2.21
CA LEU A 343 3.07 -20.06 1.69
C LEU A 343 4.04 -19.64 2.80
N LYS A 344 3.57 -19.66 4.05
CA LYS A 344 4.28 -19.21 5.26
C LYS A 344 3.86 -20.08 6.44
N LYS A 345 4.80 -20.59 7.24
CA LYS A 345 4.48 -21.42 8.44
C LYS A 345 3.45 -20.80 9.39
N SER A 346 3.43 -19.48 9.56
CA SER A 346 2.48 -18.77 10.43
C SER A 346 1.09 -18.56 9.81
N ALA A 347 0.88 -19.00 8.56
CA ALA A 347 -0.38 -18.84 7.86
C ALA A 347 -1.47 -19.79 8.36
N ILE A 348 -1.11 -20.83 9.11
CA ILE A 348 -2.05 -21.75 9.75
C ILE A 348 -1.83 -21.65 11.26
N ALA A 349 -2.88 -21.29 11.99
CA ALA A 349 -2.89 -21.28 13.44
C ALA A 349 -3.42 -22.61 14.00
N GLN A 350 -3.05 -22.93 15.24
CA GLN A 350 -3.42 -24.18 15.90
C GLN A 350 -4.94 -24.31 16.16
N ASP A 351 -5.67 -23.20 16.15
CA ASP A 351 -7.13 -23.14 16.33
C ASP A 351 -7.92 -23.45 15.05
N GLY A 352 -7.24 -23.81 13.96
CA GLY A 352 -7.85 -24.03 12.64
C GLY A 352 -8.12 -22.75 11.85
N SER A 353 -7.71 -21.58 12.35
CA SER A 353 -7.73 -20.35 11.56
C SER A 353 -6.54 -20.28 10.60
N ILE A 354 -6.78 -19.73 9.42
CA ILE A 354 -5.78 -19.59 8.36
C ILE A 354 -5.73 -18.15 7.83
N LEU A 355 -4.59 -17.74 7.30
CA LEU A 355 -4.43 -16.49 6.58
C LEU A 355 -4.74 -16.72 5.10
N SER A 356 -5.95 -16.37 4.67
CA SER A 356 -6.41 -16.54 3.28
C SER A 356 -5.44 -15.97 2.23
N CYS A 357 -4.71 -14.92 2.60
CA CYS A 357 -3.73 -14.27 1.76
C CYS A 357 -2.36 -14.97 1.67
N SER A 358 -2.22 -16.14 2.31
CA SER A 358 -0.98 -16.91 2.38
C SER A 358 -1.24 -18.42 2.42
N CYS A 359 -2.42 -18.86 1.99
CA CYS A 359 -2.80 -20.27 1.92
C CYS A 359 -3.38 -20.57 0.54
N VAL A 360 -2.87 -21.61 -0.12
CA VAL A 360 -3.37 -22.16 -1.39
C VAL A 360 -4.13 -23.44 -1.08
N PRO A 361 -5.33 -23.70 -1.64
CA PRO A 361 -6.02 -24.97 -1.44
C PRO A 361 -5.19 -26.16 -1.91
N LYS A 362 -5.16 -27.24 -1.12
CA LYS A 362 -4.61 -28.54 -1.53
C LYS A 362 -5.71 -29.51 -1.93
N THR A 363 -6.88 -29.40 -1.32
CA THR A 363 -8.12 -30.13 -1.65
C THR A 363 -9.28 -29.14 -1.74
N SER A 364 -10.49 -29.63 -2.03
CA SER A 364 -11.71 -28.84 -1.83
C SER A 364 -11.84 -28.41 -0.36
N VAL A 365 -12.17 -27.14 -0.13
CA VAL A 365 -12.18 -26.54 1.21
C VAL A 365 -13.52 -25.90 1.56
N ARG A 366 -13.86 -25.89 2.85
CA ARG A 366 -14.97 -25.13 3.43
C ARG A 366 -14.44 -24.08 4.40
N LEU A 367 -14.89 -22.85 4.22
CA LEU A 367 -14.36 -21.65 4.87
C LEU A 367 -15.47 -20.81 5.52
N GLU A 368 -15.15 -20.21 6.66
CA GLU A 368 -15.98 -19.22 7.35
C GLU A 368 -15.15 -17.98 7.72
N SER A 369 -15.85 -16.86 7.95
CA SER A 369 -15.24 -15.56 8.30
C SER A 369 -14.52 -15.56 9.64
#